data_AF-A0A950NCN2-F1
#
_entry.id   AF-A0A950NCN2-F1
#
_cell.length_a   1.000
_cell.length_b   1.000
_cell.length_c   1.000
_cell.angle_alpha   90.00
_cell.angle_beta   90.00
_cell.angle_gamma   90.00
#
_symmetry.space_group_name_H-M   'P 1'
#
loop_
_entity.id
_entity.type
_entity.pdbx_description
1 polymer ?
#
loop_
_entity_poly.entity_id
_entity_poly.type
_entity_poly.pdbx_seq_one_letter_code
_entity_poly.pdbx_strand_id
1 'polypeptide(L)'
;MGVVGRNALRVGGAAALAAAAIFVPVATAAPRHANAVDTAAWRHHVNPLRRVRGLQPGRIDMGVDYAGAGPIRALGKGRVTMASDHDSGPVSCWGRTCWPGGGVVVYRLLAGPFAGKYVYVAEDITVRVKRGQIVRAGQRIATLHDQFPYMETGWASGKGPETLAIARGHQCRCGDPGGWSTIEGRNFDQLLVALGAPSGYLQPNPPRQRMPRRWPRWRRSRSSTASIPQSTPTPQGSTR
;
A
#
# COMPACT_ATOMS: atom_id res chain seq x y z
N MET A 1 -100.77 -2.38 -52.66
CA MET A 1 -101.28 -3.08 -51.45
C MET A 1 -100.16 -3.98 -50.93
N GLY A 2 -99.79 -3.87 -49.64
CA GLY A 2 -98.86 -4.76 -48.92
C GLY A 2 -97.38 -4.72 -49.32
N VAL A 3 -96.39 -4.98 -48.44
CA VAL A 3 -96.28 -4.86 -46.95
C VAL A 3 -94.80 -5.12 -46.57
N VAL A 4 -94.22 -4.35 -45.62
CA VAL A 4 -93.09 -4.66 -44.67
C VAL A 4 -91.84 -5.45 -45.17
N GLY A 5 -90.57 -5.17 -44.85
CA GLY A 5 -89.85 -4.32 -43.87
C GLY A 5 -88.33 -4.61 -44.05
N ARG A 6 -87.38 -4.49 -43.11
CA ARG A 6 -87.28 -4.04 -41.70
C ARG A 6 -85.82 -3.54 -41.46
N ASN A 7 -85.57 -2.72 -40.43
CA ASN A 7 -84.22 -2.30 -40.02
C ASN A 7 -83.37 -3.42 -39.39
N ALA A 8 -82.05 -3.35 -39.56
CA ALA A 8 -81.08 -3.91 -38.60
C ALA A 8 -79.75 -3.13 -38.62
N LEU A 9 -79.42 -2.48 -37.49
CA LEU A 9 -78.17 -1.77 -37.25
C LEU A 9 -77.22 -2.67 -36.42
N ARG A 10 -75.98 -2.89 -36.85
CA ARG A 10 -74.86 -3.45 -36.05
C ARG A 10 -73.57 -2.74 -36.49
N VAL A 11 -72.95 -1.87 -35.70
CA VAL A 11 -72.23 -2.09 -34.41
C VAL A 11 -70.91 -2.84 -34.59
N GLY A 12 -69.83 -2.05 -34.63
CA GLY A 12 -68.60 -2.23 -33.84
C GLY A 12 -67.81 -3.54 -33.97
N GLY A 13 -66.82 -3.56 -34.87
CA GLY A 13 -65.65 -4.44 -34.76
C GLY A 13 -64.49 -3.70 -34.09
N ALA A 14 -64.19 -4.03 -32.83
CA ALA A 14 -63.03 -3.47 -32.14
C ALA A 14 -61.74 -4.17 -32.56
N ALA A 15 -60.72 -3.41 -32.98
CA ALA A 15 -59.40 -3.96 -33.24
C ALA A 15 -58.67 -4.27 -31.91
N ALA A 16 -58.36 -5.54 -31.66
CA ALA A 16 -57.60 -5.94 -30.49
C ALA A 16 -56.12 -5.57 -30.65
N LEU A 17 -55.69 -4.50 -29.96
CA LEU A 17 -54.27 -4.16 -29.81
C LEU A 17 -53.59 -5.17 -28.88
N ALA A 18 -52.84 -6.11 -29.46
CA ALA A 18 -51.96 -6.99 -28.72
C ALA A 18 -50.77 -6.19 -28.16
N ALA A 19 -50.81 -5.83 -26.88
CA ALA A 19 -49.71 -5.18 -26.19
C ALA A 19 -48.55 -6.17 -25.98
N ALA A 20 -47.56 -6.14 -26.87
CA ALA A 20 -46.31 -6.88 -26.67
C ALA A 20 -45.55 -6.29 -25.47
N ALA A 21 -45.53 -7.03 -24.35
CA ALA A 21 -44.77 -6.65 -23.17
C ALA A 21 -43.26 -6.76 -23.45
N ILE A 22 -42.61 -5.63 -23.71
CA ILE A 22 -41.15 -5.56 -23.87
C ILE A 22 -40.52 -5.79 -22.50
N PHE A 23 -40.06 -7.03 -22.25
CA PHE A 23 -39.16 -7.33 -21.15
C PHE A 23 -37.82 -6.64 -21.42
N VAL A 24 -37.62 -5.45 -20.84
CA VAL A 24 -36.29 -4.86 -20.71
C VAL A 24 -35.53 -5.67 -19.64
N PRO A 25 -34.45 -6.39 -19.99
CA PRO A 25 -33.65 -7.05 -18.98
C PRO A 25 -32.97 -5.97 -18.13
N VAL A 26 -33.37 -5.85 -16.87
CA VAL A 26 -32.62 -5.05 -15.89
C VAL A 26 -31.27 -5.72 -15.73
N ALA A 27 -30.24 -5.16 -16.37
CA ALA A 27 -28.88 -5.62 -16.25
C ALA A 27 -28.47 -5.57 -14.78
N THR A 28 -28.38 -6.74 -14.14
CA THR A 28 -27.88 -6.89 -12.78
C THR A 28 -26.41 -6.48 -12.80
N ALA A 29 -26.15 -5.25 -12.35
CA ALA A 29 -24.80 -4.73 -12.28
C ALA A 29 -23.94 -5.65 -11.42
N ALA A 30 -23.02 -6.37 -12.05
CA ALA A 30 -22.09 -7.26 -11.37
C ALA A 30 -21.42 -6.53 -10.20
N PRO A 31 -21.22 -7.18 -9.04
CA PRO A 31 -20.64 -6.52 -7.88
C PRO A 31 -19.28 -5.93 -8.24
N ARG A 32 -19.18 -4.59 -8.23
CA ARG A 32 -17.95 -3.86 -8.56
C ARG A 32 -16.78 -4.49 -7.83
N HIS A 33 -15.88 -5.15 -8.57
CA HIS A 33 -14.74 -5.87 -8.03
C HIS A 33 -13.96 -4.92 -7.12
N ALA A 34 -14.01 -5.15 -5.80
CA ALA A 34 -13.42 -4.22 -4.85
C ALA A 34 -11.92 -4.06 -5.14
N ASN A 35 -11.55 -2.87 -5.63
CA ASN A 35 -10.29 -2.46 -6.24
C ASN A 35 -9.12 -3.43 -5.96
N ALA A 36 -8.94 -4.40 -6.85
CA ALA A 36 -7.59 -4.88 -7.11
C ALA A 36 -6.82 -3.66 -7.66
N VAL A 37 -5.62 -3.40 -7.15
CA VAL A 37 -4.86 -2.24 -7.61
C VAL A 37 -4.39 -2.54 -9.02
N ASP A 38 -5.00 -1.88 -9.99
CA ASP A 38 -4.67 -2.02 -11.40
C ASP A 38 -3.17 -1.79 -11.63
N THR A 39 -2.57 -2.61 -12.48
CA THR A 39 -1.18 -2.49 -12.93
C THR A 39 -0.82 -1.08 -13.43
N ALA A 40 -1.79 -0.34 -14.00
CA ALA A 40 -1.61 1.05 -14.37
C ALA A 40 -1.29 1.96 -13.17
N ALA A 41 -1.89 1.71 -12.00
CA ALA A 41 -1.67 2.50 -10.78
C ALA A 41 -0.25 2.33 -10.20
N TRP A 42 0.41 1.21 -10.49
CA TRP A 42 1.82 0.97 -10.13
C TRP A 42 2.80 1.81 -10.95
N ARG A 43 2.46 2.23 -12.17
CA ARG A 43 3.37 2.99 -13.06
C ARG A 43 3.86 4.33 -12.49
N HIS A 44 3.19 4.86 -11.47
CA HIS A 44 3.59 6.08 -10.76
C HIS A 44 4.62 5.85 -9.64
N HIS A 45 4.88 4.59 -9.29
CA HIS A 45 5.72 4.19 -8.16
C HIS A 45 6.80 3.20 -8.61
N VAL A 46 7.94 3.20 -7.93
CA VAL A 46 9.07 2.29 -8.20
C VAL A 46 9.66 1.81 -6.89
N ASN A 47 10.25 0.61 -6.87
CA ASN A 47 11.02 0.15 -5.72
C ASN A 47 12.12 1.19 -5.38
N PRO A 48 12.08 1.79 -4.17
CA PRO A 48 13.03 2.82 -3.76
C PRO A 48 14.42 2.24 -3.42
N LEU A 49 14.48 0.94 -3.12
CA LEU A 49 15.64 0.18 -2.63
C LEU A 49 16.35 -0.63 -3.73
N ARG A 50 15.82 -0.70 -4.97
CA ARG A 50 16.34 -1.52 -6.10
C ARG A 50 17.80 -1.25 -6.56
N ARG A 51 18.51 -0.34 -5.90
CA ARG A 51 19.91 0.03 -6.14
C ARG A 51 20.75 0.04 -4.85
N VAL A 52 20.17 -0.33 -3.71
CA VAL A 52 20.91 -0.70 -2.49
C VAL A 52 21.56 -2.07 -2.75
N ARG A 53 22.83 -2.21 -2.39
CA ARG A 53 23.60 -3.45 -2.46
C ARG A 53 23.61 -4.09 -1.06
N GLY A 54 23.63 -5.42 -1.00
CA GLY A 54 23.55 -6.13 0.28
C GLY A 54 22.22 -5.89 1.02
N LEU A 55 21.14 -5.60 0.29
CA LEU A 55 19.85 -5.23 0.88
C LEU A 55 19.31 -6.38 1.75
N GLN A 56 19.29 -6.17 3.06
CA GLN A 56 18.75 -7.12 4.03
C GLN A 56 17.50 -6.53 4.68
N PRO A 57 16.34 -7.20 4.64
CA PRO A 57 15.14 -6.74 5.32
C PRO A 57 15.24 -6.94 6.85
N GLY A 58 14.88 -5.92 7.61
CA GLY A 58 14.74 -5.99 9.07
C GLY A 58 13.27 -6.15 9.49
N ARG A 59 12.88 -5.53 10.62
CA ARG A 59 11.52 -5.64 11.14
C ARG A 59 10.54 -4.90 10.25
N ILE A 60 9.30 -5.35 10.29
CA ILE A 60 8.14 -4.46 10.08
C ILE A 60 7.80 -3.88 11.44
N ASP A 61 7.75 -2.55 11.54
CA ASP A 61 7.59 -1.81 12.78
C ASP A 61 6.58 -0.65 12.59
N MET A 62 6.91 0.62 12.82
CA MET A 62 6.16 1.79 12.32
C MET A 62 6.21 1.91 10.78
N GLY A 63 7.29 1.40 10.19
CA GLY A 63 7.58 1.30 8.77
C GLY A 63 8.14 -0.08 8.45
N VAL A 64 9.28 -0.11 7.76
CA VAL A 64 10.08 -1.30 7.48
C VAL A 64 11.56 -0.95 7.54
N ASP A 65 12.30 -1.70 8.36
CA ASP A 65 13.76 -1.61 8.50
C ASP A 65 14.48 -2.26 7.30
N TYR A 66 15.61 -1.71 6.85
CA TYR A 66 16.53 -2.33 5.88
C TYR A 66 18.00 -1.95 6.12
N ALA A 67 18.88 -2.95 5.99
CA ALA A 67 20.35 -2.79 5.96
C ALA A 67 20.94 -2.92 4.55
N GLY A 68 22.25 -2.67 4.40
CA GLY A 68 23.00 -2.63 3.14
C GLY A 68 23.50 -1.22 2.81
N ALA A 69 24.03 -1.00 1.59
CA ALA A 69 24.54 0.32 1.17
C ALA A 69 24.11 0.73 -0.24
N GLY A 70 23.72 1.99 -0.42
CA GLY A 70 23.53 2.58 -1.75
C GLY A 70 22.47 3.68 -1.87
N PRO A 71 22.15 4.13 -3.09
CA PRO A 71 21.24 5.24 -3.32
C PRO A 71 19.77 4.85 -3.08
N ILE A 72 19.17 5.40 -2.03
CA ILE A 72 17.72 5.36 -1.80
C ILE A 72 17.03 6.32 -2.77
N ARG A 73 15.97 5.86 -3.41
CA ARG A 73 15.24 6.61 -4.46
C ARG A 73 13.83 6.98 -4.01
N ALA A 74 13.29 8.07 -4.54
CA ALA A 74 11.90 8.46 -4.34
C ALA A 74 10.98 7.36 -4.86
N LEU A 75 10.05 6.92 -4.00
CA LEU A 75 9.01 5.94 -4.30
C LEU A 75 8.17 6.39 -5.50
N GLY A 76 7.77 7.66 -5.55
CA GLY A 76 6.95 8.25 -6.62
C GLY A 76 7.26 9.74 -6.83
N LYS A 77 6.55 10.40 -7.75
CA LYS A 77 6.64 11.86 -7.92
C LYS A 77 6.16 12.54 -6.64
N GLY A 78 6.96 13.43 -6.06
CA GLY A 78 6.67 14.02 -4.74
C GLY A 78 7.19 15.44 -4.54
N ARG A 79 6.69 16.13 -3.51
CA ARG A 79 7.27 17.37 -2.96
C ARG A 79 7.90 17.07 -1.61
N VAL A 80 9.19 17.34 -1.46
CA VAL A 80 9.93 17.22 -0.19
C VAL A 80 9.42 18.26 0.80
N THR A 81 8.98 17.82 1.97
CA THR A 81 8.48 18.65 3.07
C THR A 81 9.43 18.69 4.26
N MET A 82 10.35 17.73 4.37
CA MET A 82 11.47 17.72 5.32
C MET A 82 12.69 17.04 4.70
N ALA A 83 13.87 17.54 5.01
CA ALA A 83 15.17 17.04 4.56
C ALA A 83 16.24 17.59 5.53
N SER A 84 16.97 16.73 6.21
CA SER A 84 18.04 17.06 7.17
C SER A 84 18.97 15.87 7.36
N ASP A 85 20.26 16.11 7.60
CA ASP A 85 21.26 15.09 7.93
C ASP A 85 21.53 14.97 9.45
N HIS A 86 20.81 15.75 10.27
CA HIS A 86 21.10 15.95 11.70
C HIS A 86 19.87 15.91 12.62
N ASP A 87 18.70 15.49 12.12
CA ASP A 87 17.46 15.47 12.90
C ASP A 87 17.31 14.16 13.70
N SER A 88 18.11 14.04 14.75
CA SER A 88 17.96 13.05 15.82
C SER A 88 17.46 13.75 17.10
N GLY A 89 16.15 13.78 17.30
CA GLY A 89 15.55 14.30 18.52
C GLY A 89 15.88 13.47 19.78
N PRO A 90 15.58 13.99 20.98
CA PRO A 90 16.05 13.39 22.23
C PRO A 90 15.54 11.95 22.50
N VAL A 91 16.23 11.21 23.37
CA VAL A 91 15.91 9.80 23.67
C VAL A 91 14.49 9.60 24.28
N SER A 92 13.84 10.65 24.77
CA SER A 92 12.52 10.62 25.41
C SER A 92 11.32 10.64 24.45
N CYS A 93 11.53 10.67 23.13
CA CYS A 93 10.47 10.99 22.16
C CYS A 93 10.49 10.17 20.86
N TRP A 94 11.03 8.95 20.93
CA TRP A 94 11.15 7.99 19.82
C TRP A 94 10.02 8.09 18.77
N GLY A 95 10.40 8.39 17.53
CA GLY A 95 9.53 8.54 16.35
C GLY A 95 8.64 9.80 16.26
N ARG A 96 8.61 10.70 17.26
CA ARG A 96 8.04 12.07 17.09
C ARG A 96 9.02 13.03 16.44
N THR A 97 10.27 12.97 16.88
CA THR A 97 11.42 13.69 16.31
C THR A 97 12.69 12.84 16.31
N CYS A 98 12.61 11.59 16.79
CA CYS A 98 13.69 10.96 17.53
C CYS A 98 13.96 9.59 16.88
N TRP A 99 14.84 9.64 15.89
CA TRP A 99 15.50 8.52 15.21
C TRP A 99 16.89 8.31 15.86
N PRO A 100 17.56 7.15 15.74
CA PRO A 100 18.79 6.85 16.49
C PRO A 100 20.03 7.70 16.12
N GLY A 101 19.90 8.65 15.20
CA GLY A 101 20.98 9.40 14.58
C GLY A 101 20.70 9.61 13.09
N GLY A 102 21.45 10.52 12.47
CA GLY A 102 21.51 10.63 11.01
C GLY A 102 20.39 11.43 10.34
N GLY A 103 20.08 11.04 9.11
CA GLY A 103 19.28 11.82 8.17
C GLY A 103 17.80 11.45 8.13
N VAL A 104 16.98 12.39 7.65
CA VAL A 104 15.56 12.18 7.42
C VAL A 104 15.09 12.93 6.17
N VAL A 105 14.28 12.25 5.35
CA VAL A 105 13.58 12.84 4.21
C VAL A 105 12.09 12.50 4.30
N VAL A 106 11.24 13.53 4.38
CA VAL A 106 9.78 13.37 4.27
C VAL A 106 9.28 14.08 3.02
N TYR A 107 8.44 13.39 2.23
CA TYR A 107 7.88 13.97 1.01
C TYR A 107 6.42 13.54 0.77
N ARG A 108 5.62 14.49 0.27
CA ARG A 108 4.23 14.28 -0.14
C ARG A 108 4.19 13.73 -1.56
N LEU A 109 3.54 12.60 -1.79
CA LEU A 109 3.30 12.05 -3.12
C LEU A 109 2.29 12.93 -3.87
N LEU A 110 2.54 13.15 -5.17
CA LEU A 110 1.77 14.07 -6.03
C LEU A 110 0.96 13.37 -7.13
N ALA A 111 1.06 12.05 -7.25
CA ALA A 111 0.42 11.27 -8.32
C ALA A 111 0.11 9.83 -7.88
N GLY A 112 -0.72 9.13 -8.65
CA GLY A 112 -1.09 7.74 -8.42
C GLY A 112 -2.01 7.51 -7.20
N PRO A 113 -2.26 6.24 -6.82
CA PRO A 113 -3.23 5.88 -5.78
C PRO A 113 -2.90 6.40 -4.37
N PHE A 114 -1.65 6.80 -4.12
CA PHE A 114 -1.20 7.38 -2.85
C PHE A 114 -1.00 8.91 -2.93
N ALA A 115 -1.54 9.58 -3.95
CA ALA A 115 -1.48 11.04 -4.05
C ALA A 115 -2.00 11.71 -2.78
N GLY A 116 -1.22 12.68 -2.29
CA GLY A 116 -1.48 13.41 -1.05
C GLY A 116 -1.05 12.69 0.23
N LYS A 117 -0.58 11.44 0.19
CA LYS A 117 0.07 10.77 1.32
C LYS A 117 1.53 11.19 1.44
N TYR A 118 2.14 10.95 2.59
CA TYR A 118 3.55 11.28 2.87
C TYR A 118 4.35 10.02 3.14
N VAL A 119 5.59 10.01 2.67
CA VAL A 119 6.56 8.93 2.89
C VAL A 119 7.75 9.49 3.66
N TYR A 120 8.28 8.75 4.63
CA TYR A 120 9.59 9.02 5.23
C TYR A 120 10.64 7.99 4.80
N VAL A 121 11.89 8.43 4.88
CA VAL A 121 13.11 7.63 4.87
C VAL A 121 13.97 8.25 5.97
N ALA A 122 14.48 7.45 6.91
CA ALA A 122 15.15 7.97 8.10
C ALA A 122 16.40 7.14 8.49
N GLU A 123 17.04 7.58 9.57
CA GLU A 123 18.17 6.95 10.27
C GLU A 123 19.54 7.12 9.57
N ASP A 124 20.34 6.06 9.38
CA ASP A 124 21.72 6.14 8.87
C ASP A 124 21.79 6.38 7.35
N ILE A 125 21.32 7.56 6.97
CA ILE A 125 21.26 8.03 5.59
C ILE A 125 21.93 9.40 5.44
N THR A 126 22.63 9.61 4.33
CA THR A 126 22.96 10.97 3.86
C THR A 126 21.94 11.44 2.83
N VAL A 127 21.23 12.51 3.18
CA VAL A 127 20.22 13.20 2.37
C VAL A 127 20.84 13.83 1.12
N ARG A 128 20.09 13.81 0.02
CA ARG A 128 20.51 14.30 -1.31
C ARG A 128 19.47 15.21 -1.96
N VAL A 129 18.54 15.75 -1.16
CA VAL A 129 17.46 16.65 -1.57
C VAL A 129 17.24 17.74 -0.52
N LYS A 130 16.50 18.79 -0.86
CA LYS A 130 16.14 19.88 0.08
C LYS A 130 14.63 20.07 0.21
N ARG A 131 14.19 20.63 1.34
CA ARG A 131 12.78 21.03 1.56
C ARG A 131 12.29 21.89 0.39
N GLY A 132 11.04 21.67 -0.02
CA GLY A 132 10.38 22.34 -1.14
C GLY A 132 10.62 21.70 -2.52
N GLN A 133 11.70 20.94 -2.69
CA GLN A 133 12.08 20.30 -3.95
C GLN A 133 10.99 19.35 -4.49
N ILE A 134 10.78 19.35 -5.80
CA ILE A 134 10.02 18.31 -6.50
C ILE A 134 10.97 17.19 -6.92
N VAL A 135 10.63 15.95 -6.56
CA VAL A 135 11.34 14.73 -6.97
C VAL A 135 10.49 13.94 -7.96
N ARG A 136 11.15 13.30 -8.93
CA ARG A 136 10.54 12.31 -9.84
C ARG A 136 10.60 10.90 -9.22
N ALA A 137 9.68 10.02 -9.60
CA ALA A 137 9.76 8.61 -9.24
C ALA A 137 11.14 8.04 -9.64
N GLY A 138 11.82 7.36 -8.73
CA GLY A 138 13.15 6.79 -8.96
C GLY A 138 14.33 7.76 -8.90
N GLN A 139 14.12 9.06 -8.65
CA GLN A 139 15.20 10.01 -8.38
C GLN A 139 15.89 9.69 -7.05
N ARG A 140 17.21 9.76 -6.95
CA ARG A 140 17.91 9.58 -5.66
C ARG A 140 17.49 10.68 -4.68
N ILE A 141 17.12 10.30 -3.46
CA ILE A 141 16.74 11.23 -2.39
C ILE A 141 17.67 11.15 -1.18
N ALA A 142 18.30 10.00 -0.96
CA ALA A 142 19.26 9.80 0.10
C ALA A 142 20.30 8.74 -0.30
N THR A 143 21.13 8.34 0.65
CA THR A 143 22.19 7.34 0.52
C THR A 143 22.15 6.52 1.80
N LEU A 144 21.84 5.23 1.72
CA LEU A 144 21.98 4.32 2.85
C LEU A 144 23.45 3.99 3.07
N HIS A 145 23.88 3.99 4.33
CA HIS A 145 25.16 3.46 4.77
C HIS A 145 24.97 2.10 5.44
N ASP A 146 25.99 1.25 5.37
CA ASP A 146 25.95 -0.13 5.90
C ASP A 146 26.42 -0.17 7.36
N GLN A 147 25.74 0.60 8.21
CA GLN A 147 26.05 0.74 9.62
C GLN A 147 24.75 0.88 10.43
N PHE A 148 24.71 0.28 11.62
CA PHE A 148 23.58 0.42 12.55
C PHE A 148 23.40 1.89 12.97
N PRO A 149 22.17 2.46 12.97
CA PRO A 149 20.85 1.80 12.94
C PRO A 149 20.37 1.22 11.60
N TYR A 150 21.07 1.47 10.50
CA TYR A 150 20.63 1.25 9.12
C TYR A 150 19.52 2.23 8.70
N MET A 151 18.40 1.79 8.12
CA MET A 151 17.29 2.70 7.82
C MET A 151 15.90 2.11 8.07
N GLU A 152 14.97 3.00 8.40
CA GLU A 152 13.53 2.75 8.34
C GLU A 152 12.87 3.57 7.21
N THR A 153 11.87 3.00 6.54
CA THR A 153 11.00 3.75 5.61
C THR A 153 9.53 3.34 5.74
N GLY A 154 8.65 4.34 5.71
CA GLY A 154 7.22 4.12 5.97
C GLY A 154 6.33 5.29 5.60
N TRP A 155 5.07 5.21 6.04
CA TRP A 155 4.09 6.29 5.89
C TRP A 155 4.30 7.38 6.95
N ALA A 156 4.51 8.63 6.54
CA ALA A 156 4.63 9.77 7.46
C ALA A 156 3.27 10.44 7.73
N SER A 157 3.16 11.16 8.84
CA SER A 157 1.97 11.97 9.15
C SER A 157 1.88 13.25 8.30
N GLY A 158 3.03 13.72 7.80
CA GLY A 158 3.21 15.01 7.12
C GLY A 158 3.52 16.17 8.08
N LYS A 159 3.60 15.93 9.39
CA LYS A 159 4.02 16.91 10.40
C LYS A 159 5.48 16.69 10.79
N GLY A 160 6.39 17.40 10.14
CA GLY A 160 7.83 17.20 10.38
C GLY A 160 8.24 15.74 10.09
N PRO A 161 9.00 15.07 10.98
CA PRO A 161 9.48 13.71 10.79
C PRO A 161 8.51 12.64 11.33
N GLU A 162 7.37 13.03 11.93
CA GLU A 162 6.47 12.12 12.66
C GLU A 162 5.92 11.00 11.75
N THR A 163 6.04 9.75 12.20
CA THR A 163 5.46 8.58 11.52
C THR A 163 3.94 8.62 11.57
N LEU A 164 3.28 8.05 10.57
CA LEU A 164 1.83 7.91 10.58
C LEU A 164 1.38 7.03 11.76
N ALA A 165 2.13 5.98 12.10
CA ALA A 165 1.85 5.12 13.25
C ALA A 165 1.71 5.94 14.54
N ILE A 166 2.65 6.85 14.81
CA ILE A 166 2.63 7.74 15.98
C ILE A 166 1.48 8.74 15.93
N ALA A 167 1.25 9.37 14.77
CA ALA A 167 0.10 10.26 14.57
C ALA A 167 -1.27 9.56 14.70
N ARG A 168 -1.29 8.21 14.66
CA ARG A 168 -2.48 7.37 14.89
C ARG A 168 -2.55 6.72 16.27
N GLY A 169 -1.50 6.82 17.10
CA GLY A 169 -1.43 6.13 18.39
C GLY A 169 -1.26 4.60 18.24
N HIS A 170 -0.69 4.15 17.12
CA HIS A 170 -0.50 2.75 16.76
C HIS A 170 0.91 2.21 17.08
N GLN A 171 1.86 3.06 17.45
CA GLN A 171 3.19 2.66 17.90
C GLN A 171 3.14 1.84 19.20
N CYS A 172 4.20 1.08 19.49
CA CYS A 172 4.32 0.40 20.77
C CYS A 172 4.26 1.39 21.94
N ARG A 173 3.66 0.96 23.05
CA ARG A 173 3.75 1.66 24.35
C ARG A 173 4.83 1.06 25.26
N CYS A 174 5.66 0.18 24.70
CA CYS A 174 6.89 -0.31 25.28
C CYS A 174 8.03 0.71 25.04
N GLY A 175 9.23 0.44 25.57
CA GLY A 175 10.37 1.37 25.50
C GLY A 175 10.82 1.71 24.07
N ASP A 176 10.63 0.79 23.12
CA ASP A 176 10.82 1.00 21.69
C ASP A 176 9.44 1.13 21.00
N PRO A 177 9.06 2.29 20.41
CA PRO A 177 7.82 2.44 19.64
C PRO A 177 7.72 1.53 18.40
N GLY A 178 8.85 1.09 17.86
CA GLY A 178 8.96 0.07 16.81
C GLY A 178 8.88 -1.37 17.35
N GLY A 179 8.75 -1.59 18.66
CA GLY A 179 8.71 -2.91 19.31
C GLY A 179 7.51 -3.81 18.98
N TRP A 180 6.67 -3.42 18.03
CA TRP A 180 5.75 -4.32 17.32
C TRP A 180 5.57 -3.89 15.87
N SER A 181 5.14 -4.81 15.01
CA SER A 181 4.67 -4.43 13.66
C SER A 181 3.36 -3.67 13.77
N THR A 182 3.33 -2.41 13.33
CA THR A 182 2.12 -1.59 13.25
C THR A 182 1.32 -1.93 12.00
N ILE A 183 0.07 -1.44 11.88
CA ILE A 183 -0.68 -1.58 10.63
C ILE A 183 -0.12 -0.69 9.52
N GLU A 184 0.46 0.46 9.86
CA GLU A 184 1.14 1.36 8.93
C GLU A 184 2.37 0.70 8.30
N GLY A 185 3.26 0.13 9.13
CA GLY A 185 4.43 -0.62 8.68
C GLY A 185 4.04 -1.79 7.77
N ARG A 186 3.08 -2.63 8.20
CA ARG A 186 2.53 -3.71 7.35
C ARG A 186 1.93 -3.22 6.04
N ASN A 187 1.30 -2.04 6.02
CA ASN A 187 0.72 -1.48 4.80
C ASN A 187 1.79 -0.93 3.85
N PHE A 188 2.93 -0.48 4.38
CA PHE A 188 4.08 -0.03 3.60
C PHE A 188 4.94 -1.19 3.10
N ASP A 189 5.18 -2.22 3.93
CA ASP A 189 5.78 -3.50 3.50
C ASP A 189 5.06 -4.09 2.28
N GLN A 190 3.72 -4.17 2.34
CA GLN A 190 2.92 -4.64 1.21
C GLN A 190 3.09 -3.78 -0.06
N LEU A 191 3.42 -2.49 0.08
CA LEU A 191 3.78 -1.61 -1.05
C LEU A 191 5.17 -1.93 -1.58
N LEU A 192 6.15 -2.07 -0.71
CA LEU A 192 7.53 -2.38 -1.08
C LEU A 192 7.62 -3.75 -1.77
N VAL A 193 6.95 -4.77 -1.25
CA VAL A 193 6.83 -6.11 -1.84
C VAL A 193 6.13 -6.04 -3.20
N ALA A 194 5.02 -5.31 -3.34
CA ALA A 194 4.33 -5.14 -4.62
C ALA A 194 5.18 -4.42 -5.69
N LEU A 195 6.20 -3.67 -5.27
CA LEU A 195 7.17 -3.00 -6.16
C LEU A 195 8.44 -3.83 -6.38
N GLY A 196 8.59 -4.99 -5.72
CA GLY A 196 9.72 -5.92 -5.88
C GLY A 196 10.90 -5.67 -4.92
N ALA A 197 10.64 -5.16 -3.71
CA ALA A 197 11.60 -5.25 -2.59
C ALA A 197 11.34 -6.54 -1.78
N PRO A 198 12.34 -7.06 -1.05
CA PRO A 198 12.10 -8.14 -0.08
C PRO A 198 11.22 -7.62 1.07
N SER A 199 10.37 -8.50 1.60
CA SER A 199 9.49 -8.20 2.74
C SER A 199 10.30 -8.10 4.04
N GLY A 200 9.90 -7.17 4.92
CA GLY A 200 10.34 -7.17 6.31
C GLY A 200 9.76 -8.37 7.09
N TYR A 201 10.31 -8.69 8.26
CA TYR A 201 9.74 -9.73 9.12
C TYR A 201 8.71 -9.18 10.10
N LEU A 202 7.61 -9.92 10.28
CA LEU A 202 6.60 -9.61 11.30
C LEU A 202 7.16 -9.92 12.69
N GLN A 203 7.00 -8.97 13.59
CA GLN A 203 7.26 -9.17 15.02
C GLN A 203 6.11 -9.98 15.65
N PRO A 204 6.35 -10.73 16.74
CA PRO A 204 5.33 -11.57 17.38
C PRO A 204 4.08 -10.79 17.82
N ASN A 205 2.92 -11.46 17.79
CA ASN A 205 1.65 -10.96 18.31
C ASN A 205 1.25 -9.52 17.86
N PRO A 206 1.29 -9.21 16.54
CA PRO A 206 1.03 -7.86 16.06
C PRO A 206 -0.38 -7.36 16.42
N PRO A 207 -0.53 -6.11 16.89
CA PRO A 207 -1.81 -5.58 17.36
C PRO A 207 -2.86 -5.46 16.24
N ARG A 208 -4.13 -5.65 16.63
CA ARG A 208 -5.32 -5.55 15.76
C ARG A 208 -5.69 -4.10 15.44
N GLN A 209 -4.87 -3.45 14.64
CA GLN A 209 -5.04 -2.07 14.17
C GLN A 209 -5.64 -2.01 12.76
N ARG A 210 -6.07 -0.81 12.32
CA ARG A 210 -6.65 -0.58 10.98
C ARG A 210 -6.12 0.71 10.37
N MET A 211 -5.69 0.66 9.10
CA MET A 211 -5.37 1.87 8.34
C MET A 211 -6.55 2.85 8.34
N PRO A 212 -6.29 4.18 8.31
CA PRO A 212 -7.35 5.17 8.21
C PRO A 212 -8.21 4.98 6.95
N ARG A 213 -9.42 5.55 6.94
CA ARG A 213 -10.29 5.56 5.76
C ARG A 213 -9.54 6.18 4.55
N ARG A 214 -9.84 5.69 3.34
CA ARG A 214 -9.21 6.13 2.06
C ARG A 214 -7.70 5.85 1.95
N TRP A 215 -7.18 4.88 2.70
CA TRP A 215 -5.90 4.22 2.41
C TRP A 215 -6.15 2.91 1.65
N PRO A 216 -5.27 2.52 0.70
CA PRO A 216 -5.38 1.23 0.04
C PRO A 216 -5.39 0.07 1.03
N ARG A 217 -6.39 -0.79 0.89
CA ARG A 217 -6.47 -2.07 1.59
C ARG A 217 -5.95 -3.12 0.63
N TRP A 218 -4.75 -3.58 0.90
CA TRP A 218 -4.21 -4.77 0.26
C TRP A 218 -5.18 -5.92 0.51
N ARG A 219 -5.69 -6.52 -0.57
CA ARG A 219 -6.32 -7.83 -0.46
C ARG A 219 -5.24 -8.74 0.11
N ARG A 220 -5.56 -9.50 1.15
CA ARG A 220 -4.70 -10.62 1.54
C ARG A 220 -4.49 -11.44 0.28
N SER A 221 -3.24 -11.56 -0.17
CA SER A 221 -2.88 -12.68 -1.02
C SER A 221 -3.42 -13.92 -0.30
N ARG A 222 -4.22 -14.72 -1.00
CA ARG A 222 -4.35 -16.11 -0.56
C ARG A 222 -2.91 -16.61 -0.61
N SER A 223 -2.34 -17.00 0.53
CA SER A 223 -1.05 -17.66 0.53
C SER A 223 -1.16 -18.79 -0.47
N SER A 224 -0.40 -18.70 -1.56
CA SER A 224 -0.18 -19.86 -2.39
C SER A 224 0.57 -20.83 -1.50
N THR A 225 -0.17 -21.79 -0.94
CA THR A 225 0.37 -23.08 -0.54
C THR A 225 0.90 -23.75 -1.81
N ALA A 226 2.01 -23.23 -2.31
CA ALA A 226 2.98 -24.03 -3.02
C ALA A 226 3.47 -25.01 -1.96
N SER A 227 2.87 -26.20 -1.99
CA SER A 227 3.25 -27.31 -1.14
C SER A 227 4.75 -27.46 -1.24
N ILE A 228 5.46 -27.31 -0.11
CA ILE A 228 6.86 -27.75 -0.03
C ILE A 228 6.82 -29.23 -0.43
N PRO A 229 7.54 -29.66 -1.48
CA PRO A 229 7.66 -31.08 -1.76
C PRO A 229 8.32 -31.71 -0.55
N GLN A 230 7.59 -32.55 0.19
CA GLN A 230 8.21 -33.37 1.20
C GLN A 230 9.19 -34.29 0.47
N SER A 231 10.49 -34.04 0.68
CA SER A 231 11.54 -34.94 0.21
C SER A 231 11.32 -36.29 0.85
N THR A 232 10.90 -37.27 0.06
CA THR A 232 10.84 -38.67 0.48
C THR A 232 12.23 -39.12 0.95
N PRO A 233 12.37 -39.72 2.13
CA PRO A 233 13.65 -40.26 2.56
C PRO A 233 14.03 -41.43 1.65
N THR A 234 15.20 -41.32 1.01
CA THR A 234 15.78 -42.42 0.22
C THR A 234 16.05 -43.61 1.15
N PRO A 235 15.61 -44.84 0.80
CA PRO A 235 15.94 -46.01 1.61
C PRO A 235 17.46 -46.23 1.59
N GLN A 236 18.06 -46.36 2.78
CA GLN A 236 19.46 -46.73 2.90
C GLN A 236 19.67 -48.15 2.34
N GLY A 237 20.48 -48.25 1.30
CA GLY A 237 20.87 -49.53 0.74
C GLY A 237 21.76 -50.29 1.72
N SER A 238 21.31 -51.47 2.14
CA SER A 238 22.16 -52.44 2.83
C SER A 238 23.24 -52.95 1.87
N THR A 239 24.50 -52.88 2.30
CA THR A 239 25.60 -53.68 1.76
C THR A 239 26.22 -54.51 2.88
N ARG A 240 26.71 -55.68 2.49
CA ARG A 240 27.10 -56.80 3.36
C ARG A 240 28.47 -56.60 4.01
#